data_AF-A0A944LM57-F1
#
_entry.id   AF-A0A944LM57-F1
#
_cell.length_a   1.000
_cell.length_b   1.000
_cell.length_c   1.000
_cell.angle_alpha   90.00
_cell.angle_beta   90.00
_cell.angle_gamma   90.00
#
_symmetry.space_group_name_H-M   'P 1'
#
loop_
_entity.id
_entity.type
_entity.pdbx_description
1 polymer ?
#
loop_
_entity_poly.entity_id
_entity_poly.type
_entity_poly.pdbx_seq_one_letter_code
_entity_poly.pdbx_strand_id
1 'polypeptide(L)'
;MGAGHYMRTHADFYDNGGIAAWTRTESVTWFGGYVGTVAVIVYDKNGFFIDATPVQAFGVNGTAWGGSDRTDTWYHTWDAEFAARAAGGTLLAVHSWRFDARALVKAAEAAKTLVAALAIVA
;
A
#
# COMPACT_ATOMS: atom_id res chain seq x y z
N MET A 1 1.47 -8.70 -8.38
CA MET A 1 0.43 -8.67 -9.45
C MET A 1 0.99 -9.29 -10.72
N GLY A 2 0.14 -9.80 -11.62
CA GLY A 2 0.52 -10.65 -12.76
C GLY A 2 -0.72 -11.05 -13.60
N ALA A 3 -0.52 -11.80 -14.69
CA ALA A 3 -1.57 -12.21 -15.64
C ALA A 3 -2.33 -11.03 -16.30
N GLY A 4 -1.62 -9.93 -16.60
CA GLY A 4 -2.21 -8.77 -17.29
C GLY A 4 -2.92 -7.77 -16.37
N HIS A 5 -2.75 -7.88 -15.05
CA HIS A 5 -3.31 -6.97 -14.06
C HIS A 5 -2.19 -6.24 -13.32
N TYR A 6 -2.32 -4.92 -13.20
CA TYR A 6 -1.29 -4.03 -12.64
C TYR A 6 -1.92 -2.98 -11.75
N MET A 7 -1.31 -2.72 -10.60
CA MET A 7 -1.66 -1.59 -9.77
C MET A 7 -0.40 -0.96 -9.20
N ARG A 8 -0.42 0.37 -9.11
CA ARG A 8 0.70 1.19 -8.67
C ARG A 8 0.15 2.24 -7.72
N THR A 9 0.84 2.43 -6.62
CA THR A 9 0.46 3.44 -5.62
C THR A 9 1.65 4.30 -5.31
N HIS A 10 1.40 5.60 -5.19
CA HIS A 10 2.30 6.57 -4.60
C HIS A 10 1.56 7.21 -3.43
N ALA A 11 2.26 7.45 -2.34
CA ALA A 11 1.71 8.06 -1.13
C ALA A 11 2.70 9.08 -0.58
N ASP A 12 2.19 10.27 -0.29
CA ASP A 12 2.92 11.35 0.36
C ASP A 12 2.42 11.49 1.80
N PHE A 13 3.35 11.63 2.74
CA PHE A 13 3.05 11.91 4.16
C PHE A 13 3.20 13.39 4.44
N TYR A 14 2.25 13.96 5.19
CA TYR A 14 2.26 15.36 5.61
C TYR A 14 2.48 15.47 7.12
N ASP A 15 3.10 16.58 7.53
CA ASP A 15 3.43 16.85 8.94
C ASP A 15 2.22 16.87 9.88
N ASN A 16 1.01 17.04 9.34
CA ASN A 16 -0.24 16.98 10.10
C ASN A 16 -0.73 15.54 10.37
N GLY A 17 0.04 14.51 10.02
CA GLY A 17 -0.38 13.11 10.15
C GLY A 17 -1.33 12.64 9.05
N GLY A 18 -1.50 13.44 8.00
CA GLY A 18 -2.25 13.06 6.81
C GLY A 18 -1.38 12.33 5.80
N ILE A 19 -1.98 11.44 5.02
CA ILE A 19 -1.45 11.00 3.74
C ILE A 19 -2.39 11.40 2.61
N ALA A 20 -1.80 11.78 1.49
CA ALA A 20 -2.46 11.79 0.20
C ALA A 20 -1.81 10.73 -0.66
N ALA A 21 -2.62 9.86 -1.23
CA ALA A 21 -2.15 8.81 -2.10
C ALA A 21 -2.96 8.80 -3.39
N TRP A 22 -2.32 8.33 -4.46
CA TRP A 22 -3.01 7.97 -5.67
C TRP A 22 -2.68 6.53 -6.02
N THR A 23 -3.67 5.81 -6.52
CA THR A 23 -3.53 4.43 -6.94
C THR A 23 -4.04 4.28 -8.36
N ARG A 24 -3.15 3.90 -9.27
CA ARG A 24 -3.49 3.51 -10.64
C ARG A 24 -3.76 2.02 -10.68
N THR A 25 -4.90 1.63 -11.22
CA THR A 25 -5.34 0.25 -11.43
C THR A 25 -5.51 0.05 -12.92
N GLU A 26 -4.87 -0.98 -13.49
CA GLU A 26 -4.82 -1.24 -14.93
C GLU A 26 -4.97 -2.75 -15.23
N SER A 27 -5.72 -3.07 -16.29
CA SER A 27 -5.88 -4.42 -16.85
C SER A 27 -5.66 -4.38 -18.35
N VAL A 28 -4.89 -5.34 -18.88
CA VAL A 28 -4.75 -5.57 -20.34
C VAL A 28 -5.58 -6.76 -20.83
N THR A 29 -6.33 -7.40 -19.92
CA THR A 29 -7.18 -8.56 -20.21
C THR A 29 -8.47 -8.12 -20.90
N TRP A 30 -8.83 -8.76 -22.01
CA TRP A 30 -10.02 -8.41 -22.80
C TRP A 30 -11.34 -8.60 -22.04
N PHE A 31 -11.55 -9.78 -21.45
CA PHE A 31 -12.81 -10.16 -20.78
C PHE A 31 -12.63 -10.50 -19.30
N GLY A 32 -11.88 -9.68 -18.58
CA GLY A 32 -11.61 -9.87 -17.16
C GLY A 32 -11.16 -8.58 -16.52
N GLY A 33 -12.09 -7.88 -15.87
CA GLY A 33 -11.73 -6.86 -14.91
C GLY A 33 -11.11 -7.48 -13.67
N TYR A 34 -10.52 -6.66 -12.81
CA TYR A 34 -10.11 -7.11 -11.49
C TYR A 34 -10.30 -6.01 -10.47
N VAL A 35 -10.41 -6.41 -9.21
CA VAL A 35 -10.35 -5.52 -8.07
C VAL A 35 -9.07 -5.85 -7.32
N GLY A 36 -8.16 -4.88 -7.28
CA GLY A 36 -6.98 -4.91 -6.44
C GLY A 36 -7.24 -4.16 -5.14
N THR A 37 -6.42 -4.45 -4.15
CA THR A 37 -6.46 -3.75 -2.87
C THR A 37 -5.08 -3.23 -2.52
N VAL A 38 -5.04 -2.07 -1.87
CA VAL A 38 -3.82 -1.45 -1.35
C VAL A 38 -3.99 -1.07 0.11
N ALA A 39 -2.93 -1.21 0.89
CA ALA A 39 -2.75 -0.48 2.14
C ALA A 39 -1.35 0.12 2.18
N VAL A 40 -1.21 1.23 2.89
CA VAL A 40 0.09 1.86 3.13
C VAL A 40 0.50 1.55 4.57
N ILE A 41 1.64 0.89 4.71
CA ILE A 41 2.27 0.58 5.99
C ILE A 41 3.21 1.72 6.33
N VAL A 42 3.15 2.19 7.57
CA VAL A 42 3.99 3.27 8.08
C VAL A 42 5.00 2.71 9.06
N TYR A 43 6.27 3.00 8.80
CA TYR A 43 7.40 2.70 9.68
C TYR A 43 7.96 3.99 10.24
N ASP A 44 8.41 3.98 11.50
CA ASP A 44 9.15 5.09 12.07
C ASP A 44 10.55 5.21 11.46
N LYS A 45 11.27 6.27 11.82
CA LYS A 45 12.66 6.52 11.38
C LYS A 45 13.64 5.41 11.75
N ASN A 46 13.31 4.56 12.72
CA ASN A 46 14.13 3.43 13.17
C ASN A 46 13.72 2.12 12.47
N GLY A 47 12.78 2.15 11.52
CA GLY A 47 12.25 0.98 10.84
C GLY A 47 11.22 0.20 11.66
N PHE A 48 10.68 0.77 12.74
CA PHE A 48 9.61 0.15 13.49
C PHE A 48 8.24 0.41 12.86
N PHE A 49 7.52 -0.66 12.48
CA PHE A 49 6.09 -0.61 12.19
C PHE A 49 5.35 0.18 13.28
N ILE A 50 4.61 1.20 12.85
CA ILE A 50 3.77 2.02 13.72
C ILE A 50 2.30 1.62 13.55
N ASP A 51 1.81 1.71 12.31
CA ASP A 51 0.44 1.39 11.92
C ASP A 51 0.34 1.23 10.38
N ALA A 52 -0.85 0.92 9.88
CA ALA A 52 -1.18 0.91 8.47
C ALA A 52 -2.53 1.59 8.20
N THR A 53 -2.72 2.09 6.98
CA THR A 53 -4.01 2.64 6.56
C THR A 53 -5.07 1.54 6.52
N PRO A 54 -6.36 1.90 6.62
CA PRO A 54 -7.43 1.03 6.17
C PRO A 54 -7.18 0.58 4.72
N VAL A 55 -7.69 -0.60 4.42
CA VAL A 55 -7.60 -1.20 3.09
C VAL A 55 -8.42 -0.38 2.12
N GLN A 56 -7.81 0.02 1.02
CA GLN A 56 -8.50 0.61 -0.12
C GLN A 56 -8.65 -0.43 -1.22
N ALA A 57 -9.83 -0.48 -1.84
CA ALA A 57 -10.13 -1.40 -2.93
C ALA A 57 -10.44 -0.62 -4.20
N PHE A 58 -9.73 -0.91 -5.28
CA PHE A 58 -9.88 -0.26 -6.57
C PHE A 58 -9.98 -1.30 -7.67
N GLY A 59 -10.85 -1.04 -8.65
CA GLY A 59 -11.15 -2.01 -9.68
C GLY A 59 -11.29 -1.38 -11.05
N VAL A 60 -10.97 -2.20 -12.04
CA VAL A 60 -11.12 -1.89 -13.47
C VAL A 60 -11.86 -3.01 -14.17
N ASN A 61 -12.46 -2.68 -15.29
CA ASN A 61 -13.08 -3.65 -16.18
C ASN A 61 -12.07 -4.19 -17.20
N GLY A 62 -12.47 -5.18 -18.00
CA GLY A 62 -11.63 -5.66 -19.11
C GLY A 62 -11.55 -4.65 -20.26
N THR A 63 -10.50 -4.72 -21.07
CA THR A 63 -10.27 -3.76 -22.17
C THR A 63 -11.41 -3.71 -23.19
N ALA A 64 -12.15 -4.82 -23.38
CA ALA A 64 -13.28 -4.88 -24.32
C ALA A 64 -14.51 -4.06 -23.88
N TRP A 65 -14.64 -3.77 -22.59
CA TRP A 65 -15.79 -3.04 -22.02
C TRP A 65 -15.47 -1.58 -21.67
N GLY A 66 -14.24 -1.14 -21.93
CA GLY A 66 -13.73 0.16 -21.50
C GLY A 66 -13.50 0.24 -19.97
N GLY A 67 -12.78 1.26 -19.51
CA GLY A 67 -12.47 1.42 -18.08
C GLY A 67 -11.46 0.40 -17.56
N SER A 68 -10.48 0.03 -18.40
CA SER A 68 -9.40 -0.89 -18.06
C SER A 68 -8.20 -0.21 -17.40
N ASP A 69 -8.20 1.11 -17.30
CA ASP A 69 -7.19 1.91 -16.62
C ASP A 69 -7.90 3.06 -15.87
N ARG A 70 -7.60 3.19 -14.59
CA ARG A 70 -8.18 4.20 -13.70
C ARG A 70 -7.15 4.63 -12.67
N THR A 71 -7.14 5.90 -12.33
CA THR A 71 -6.37 6.42 -11.19
C THR A 71 -7.32 7.03 -10.19
N ASP A 72 -7.25 6.55 -8.95
CA ASP A 72 -8.07 7.00 -7.83
C ASP A 72 -7.19 7.70 -6.79
N THR A 73 -7.57 8.91 -6.38
CA THR A 73 -6.96 9.59 -5.23
C THR A 73 -7.69 9.23 -3.95
N TRP A 74 -6.95 9.09 -2.85
CA TRP A 74 -7.51 8.79 -1.55
C TRP A 74 -6.64 9.39 -0.45
N TYR A 75 -7.26 9.58 0.71
CA TYR A 75 -6.66 10.25 1.86
C TYR A 75 -6.92 9.43 3.10
N HIS A 76 -5.98 9.49 4.03
CA HIS A 76 -6.14 8.96 5.37
C HIS A 76 -5.41 9.87 6.35
N THR A 77 -5.97 10.07 7.53
CA THR A 77 -5.40 10.96 8.53
C THR A 77 -5.35 10.21 9.85
N TRP A 78 -4.20 10.25 10.50
CA TRP A 78 -4.02 9.79 11.87
C TRP A 78 -4.08 10.97 12.85
N ASP A 79 -4.08 10.68 14.15
CA ASP A 79 -3.98 11.70 15.16
C ASP A 79 -2.57 12.35 15.24
N ALA A 80 -2.46 13.42 16.02
CA ALA A 80 -1.22 14.16 16.18
C ALA A 80 -0.11 13.35 16.89
N GLU A 81 -0.48 12.39 17.74
CA GLU A 81 0.49 11.52 18.42
C GLU A 81 1.17 10.59 17.42
N PHE A 82 0.39 10.01 16.52
CA PHE A 82 0.90 9.21 15.41
C PHE A 82 1.79 10.03 14.48
N ALA A 83 1.37 11.25 14.13
CA ALA A 83 2.12 12.15 13.25
C ALA A 83 3.55 12.39 13.76
N ALA A 84 3.68 12.66 15.07
CA ALA A 84 4.97 12.88 15.71
C ALA A 84 5.88 11.64 15.66
N ARG A 85 5.32 10.43 15.70
CA ARG A 85 6.08 9.17 15.61
C ARG A 85 6.46 8.80 14.18
N ALA A 86 5.60 9.11 13.22
CA ALA A 86 5.80 8.83 11.80
C ALA A 86 6.72 9.84 11.10
N ALA A 87 6.99 11.00 11.72
CA ALA A 87 7.89 12.01 11.19
C ALA A 87 9.29 11.46 10.85
N GLY A 88 9.70 11.60 9.59
CA GLY A 88 10.95 11.04 9.06
C GLY A 88 10.94 9.52 8.89
N GLY A 89 9.77 8.91 8.94
CA GLY A 89 9.53 7.49 8.70
C GLY A 89 9.52 7.10 7.22
N THR A 90 9.23 5.82 6.97
CA THR A 90 9.11 5.26 5.61
C THR A 90 7.70 4.76 5.37
N LEU A 91 7.18 4.99 4.17
CA LEU A 91 5.91 4.46 3.70
C LEU A 91 6.16 3.28 2.77
N LEU A 92 5.40 2.19 2.96
CA LEU A 92 5.41 1.04 2.07
C LEU A 92 3.98 0.73 1.61
N ALA A 93 3.71 0.96 0.33
CA ALA A 93 2.45 0.52 -0.28
C ALA A 93 2.52 -0.97 -0.58
N VAL A 94 1.51 -1.73 -0.12
CA VAL A 94 1.42 -3.17 -0.40
C VAL A 94 0.13 -3.49 -1.12
N HIS A 95 0.26 -4.24 -2.21
CA HIS A 95 -0.84 -4.59 -3.12
C HIS A 95 -1.19 -6.06 -3.05
N SER A 96 -2.49 -6.37 -3.14
CA SER A 96 -2.98 -7.75 -3.24
C SER A 96 -4.21 -7.88 -4.14
N TRP A 97 -4.45 -9.09 -4.65
CA TRP A 97 -5.66 -9.44 -5.40
C TRP A 97 -6.92 -9.55 -4.52
N ARG A 98 -6.74 -9.88 -3.25
CA ARG A 98 -7.76 -9.89 -2.18
C ARG A 98 -7.01 -9.60 -0.88
N PHE A 99 -7.35 -8.52 -0.18
CA PHE A 99 -6.60 -8.12 1.01
C PHE A 99 -6.96 -8.97 2.23
N ASP A 100 -5.93 -9.46 2.91
CA ASP A 100 -6.00 -9.87 4.32
C ASP A 100 -5.00 -9.02 5.10
N ALA A 101 -5.51 -8.06 5.87
CA ALA A 101 -4.71 -7.14 6.67
C ALA A 101 -3.81 -7.85 7.68
N ARG A 102 -4.28 -8.98 8.21
CA ARG A 102 -3.54 -9.76 9.21
C ARG A 102 -2.37 -10.49 8.59
N ALA A 103 -2.52 -10.95 7.33
CA ALA A 103 -1.42 -11.55 6.59
C ALA A 103 -0.30 -10.52 6.33
N LEU A 104 -0.66 -9.25 6.15
CA LEU A 104 0.31 -8.19 5.89
C LEU A 104 1.05 -7.69 7.11
N VAL A 105 0.39 -7.54 8.26
CA VAL A 105 1.09 -7.25 9.53
C VAL A 105 2.09 -8.37 9.82
N LYS A 106 1.69 -9.64 9.66
CA LYS A 106 2.61 -10.78 9.80
C LYS A 106 3.76 -10.75 8.81
N ALA A 107 3.51 -10.41 7.55
CA ALA A 107 4.56 -10.30 6.53
C ALA A 107 5.52 -9.14 6.81
N ALA A 108 5.01 -7.99 7.29
CA ALA A 108 5.80 -6.84 7.70
C ALA A 108 6.67 -7.14 8.92
N GLU A 109 6.12 -7.82 9.94
CA GLU A 109 6.87 -8.29 11.10
C GLU A 109 7.96 -9.30 10.71
N ALA A 110 7.65 -10.23 9.80
CA ALA A 110 8.61 -11.20 9.26
C ALA A 110 9.72 -10.52 8.45
N ALA A 111 9.40 -9.51 7.64
CA ALA A 111 10.38 -8.73 6.88
C ALA A 111 11.32 -7.96 7.82
N LYS A 112 10.79 -7.42 8.92
CA LYS A 112 11.57 -6.76 9.98
C LYS A 112 12.61 -7.69 10.60
N THR A 113 12.23 -8.93 10.89
CA THR A 113 13.13 -9.94 11.43
C THR A 113 14.19 -10.33 10.41
N LEU A 114 13.85 -10.41 9.13
CA LEU A 114 14.80 -10.69 8.06
C LEU A 114 15.83 -9.56 7.88
N VAL A 115 15.39 -8.30 7.90
CA VAL A 115 16.28 -7.13 7.81
C VAL A 115 17.20 -7.04 9.03
N ALA A 116 16.66 -7.25 10.24
CA ALA A 116 17.47 -7.31 11.46
C ALA A 116 18.48 -8.46 11.43
N ALA A 117 18.11 -9.63 10.91
CA ALA A 117 19.01 -10.77 10.77
C ALA A 117 20.12 -10.51 9.74
N LEU A 118 19.80 -9.87 8.62
CA LEU A 118 20.78 -9.48 7.60
C LEU A 118 21.78 -8.43 8.11
N ALA A 119 21.37 -7.54 9.02
CA ALA A 119 22.24 -6.54 9.61
C ALA A 119 23.28 -7.09 10.61
N ILE A 120 23.13 -8.35 11.07
CA ILE A 120 24.06 -8.99 12.01
C ILE A 120 25.16 -9.80 11.28
N VAL A 121 24.97 -10.10 9.99
CA VAL A 121 25.86 -10.95 9.18
C VAL A 121 26.70 -10.12 8.19
N ALA A 122 26.61 -8.78 8.23
CA ALA A 122 27.39 -7.84 7.42
C ALA A 122 28.38 -7.07 8.30
#